data_AF-A0A8T6L128-F1
#
_entry.id   AF-A0A8T6L128-F1
#
_cell.length_a   1.000
_cell.length_b   1.000
_cell.length_c   1.000
_cell.angle_alpha   90.00
_cell.angle_beta   90.00
_cell.angle_gamma   90.00
#
_symmetry.space_group_name_H-M   'P 1'
#
loop_
_entity.id
_entity.type
_entity.pdbx_description
1 polymer ?
#
loop_
_entity_poly.entity_id
_entity_poly.type
_entity_poly.pdbx_seq_one_letter_code
_entity_poly.pdbx_strand_id
1 'polypeptide(L)'
;MGVRAPARQALLCLAGVSMISAAIAQSAPVPVEVKGEAGHFRLFRGGEPYEVRGAGTQSVDDLESLARHGANSVRNWAVGDGSVLDR
;
A
#
# COMPACT_ATOMS: atom_id res chain seq x y z
N MET A 1 47.00 -43.25 -13.05
CA MET A 1 46.09 -42.84 -14.15
C MET A 1 44.78 -43.60 -13.96
N GLY A 2 43.66 -43.07 -13.48
CA GLY A 2 43.28 -41.75 -12.99
C GLY A 2 42.11 -41.92 -11.99
N VAL A 3 41.99 -40.95 -11.08
CA VAL A 3 40.94 -40.84 -10.08
C VAL A 3 39.64 -40.45 -10.78
N ARG A 4 38.52 -41.15 -10.52
CA ARG A 4 37.17 -40.69 -10.89
C ARG A 4 36.38 -40.42 -9.61
N ALA A 5 36.19 -39.13 -9.33
CA ALA A 5 35.46 -38.60 -8.18
C ALA A 5 33.94 -38.90 -8.28
N PRO A 6 33.23 -39.11 -7.15
CA PRO A 6 31.79 -39.05 -7.08
C PRO A 6 31.37 -37.62 -6.71
N ALA A 7 31.05 -36.78 -7.69
CA ALA A 7 30.65 -35.39 -7.39
C ALA A 7 29.63 -34.89 -8.40
N ARG A 8 28.45 -35.52 -8.44
CA ARG A 8 27.35 -35.07 -9.30
C ARG A 8 25.96 -35.21 -8.65
N GLN A 9 25.84 -35.02 -7.35
CA GLN A 9 24.52 -34.95 -6.69
C GLN A 9 24.38 -33.88 -5.60
N ALA A 10 25.33 -32.96 -5.46
CA ALA A 10 25.33 -31.96 -4.38
C ALA A 10 25.14 -30.51 -4.84
N LEU A 11 24.33 -30.24 -5.87
CA LEU A 11 24.11 -28.86 -6.35
C LEU A 11 22.64 -28.44 -6.51
N LEU A 12 21.67 -29.24 -6.08
CA LEU A 12 20.25 -28.95 -6.34
C LEU A 12 19.43 -28.44 -5.14
N CYS A 13 20.08 -27.97 -4.06
CA CYS A 13 19.36 -27.46 -2.88
C CYS A 13 19.70 -26.01 -2.47
N LEU A 14 20.57 -25.28 -3.18
CA LEU A 14 20.98 -23.92 -2.76
C LEU A 14 20.39 -22.77 -3.60
N ALA A 15 19.53 -23.05 -4.57
CA ALA A 15 18.90 -22.03 -5.41
C ALA A 15 17.41 -21.75 -5.06
N GLY A 16 16.85 -22.43 -4.06
CA GLY A 16 15.41 -22.38 -3.76
C GLY A 16 14.98 -21.49 -2.59
N VAL A 17 15.91 -20.94 -1.80
CA VAL A 17 15.59 -20.20 -0.56
C VAL A 17 16.14 -18.78 -0.61
N SER A 18 15.80 -18.02 -1.66
CA SER A 18 16.16 -16.59 -1.72
C SER A 18 15.04 -15.70 -2.26
N MET A 19 13.80 -16.20 -2.31
CA MET A 19 12.66 -15.50 -2.93
C MET A 19 11.42 -15.50 -2.02
N ILE A 20 11.58 -15.55 -0.70
CA ILE A 20 10.47 -15.28 0.23
C ILE A 20 11.00 -14.40 1.36
N SER A 21 11.43 -13.21 0.99
CA SER A 21 11.44 -12.08 1.92
C SER A 21 10.64 -10.96 1.28
N ALA A 22 9.38 -11.28 0.93
CA ALA A 22 8.34 -10.25 0.85
C ALA A 22 8.08 -9.82 2.29
N ALA A 23 8.99 -8.99 2.81
CA ALA A 23 8.75 -8.25 4.02
C ALA A 23 7.40 -7.56 3.82
N ILE A 24 6.51 -7.79 4.78
CA ILE A 24 5.36 -6.95 5.08
C ILE A 24 5.84 -5.50 5.24
N ALA A 25 6.09 -4.82 4.12
CA ALA A 25 6.34 -3.41 4.08
C ALA A 25 5.00 -2.77 4.43
N GLN A 26 4.86 -2.40 5.70
CA GLN A 26 3.84 -1.48 6.17
C GLN A 26 3.93 -0.28 5.22
N SER A 27 2.95 -0.12 4.33
CA SER A 27 3.08 0.84 3.24
C SER A 27 3.16 2.22 3.87
N ALA A 28 4.31 2.89 3.71
CA ALA A 28 4.45 4.25 4.20
C ALA A 28 3.28 5.10 3.64
N PRO A 29 2.77 6.08 4.42
CA PRO A 29 1.69 6.93 3.95
C PRO A 29 1.99 7.50 2.56
N VAL A 30 1.03 7.40 1.65
CA VAL A 30 1.21 7.96 0.30
C VAL A 30 1.18 9.50 0.43
N PRO A 31 2.23 10.22 -0.01
CA PRO A 31 2.28 11.67 0.11
C PRO A 31 1.11 12.35 -0.62
N VAL A 32 0.53 13.36 0.02
CA VAL A 32 -0.53 14.21 -0.55
C VAL A 32 -0.04 15.65 -0.59
N GLU A 33 -0.16 16.28 -1.75
CA GLU A 33 0.30 17.65 -2.00
C GLU A 33 -0.86 18.50 -2.58
N VAL A 34 -0.92 19.77 -2.17
CA VAL A 34 -1.73 20.79 -2.85
C VAL A 34 -0.80 21.58 -3.75
N LYS A 35 -1.03 21.55 -5.07
CA LYS A 35 -0.23 22.30 -6.05
C LYS A 35 -1.13 23.25 -6.82
N GLY A 36 -0.57 24.37 -7.26
CA GLY A 36 -1.29 25.33 -8.09
C GLY A 36 -0.92 26.77 -7.79
N GLU A 37 -1.71 27.66 -8.36
CA GLU A 37 -1.61 29.12 -8.21
C GLU A 37 -2.88 29.65 -7.56
N ALA A 38 -2.89 30.93 -7.18
CA ALA A 38 -4.04 31.55 -6.54
C ALA A 38 -5.32 31.33 -7.36
N GLY A 39 -6.32 30.68 -6.74
CA GLY A 39 -7.61 30.37 -7.37
C GLY A 39 -7.65 29.05 -8.17
N HIS A 40 -6.50 28.40 -8.40
CA HIS A 40 -6.40 27.18 -9.21
C HIS A 40 -5.51 26.14 -8.53
N PHE A 41 -6.06 25.48 -7.50
CA PHE A 41 -5.37 24.42 -6.77
C PHE A 41 -5.92 23.04 -7.12
N ARG A 42 -5.04 22.04 -7.06
CA ARG A 42 -5.38 20.63 -7.24
C ARG A 42 -4.63 19.77 -6.23
N LEU A 43 -5.30 18.73 -5.76
CA LEU A 43 -4.69 17.69 -4.92
C LEU A 43 -3.94 16.69 -5.79
N PHE A 44 -2.79 16.25 -5.31
CA PHE A 44 -2.02 15.17 -5.87
C PHE A 44 -1.76 14.12 -4.80
N ARG A 45 -1.94 12.84 -5.11
CA ARG A 45 -1.63 11.71 -4.21
C ARG A 45 -0.63 10.81 -4.90
N GLY A 46 0.58 10.70 -4.36
CA GLY A 46 1.65 9.93 -4.99
C GLY A 46 2.08 10.49 -6.35
N GLY A 47 1.99 11.80 -6.54
CA GLY A 47 2.31 12.49 -7.80
C GLY A 47 1.18 12.54 -8.82
N GLU A 48 0.08 11.82 -8.63
CA GLU A 48 -1.06 11.78 -9.55
C GLU A 48 -2.19 12.73 -9.12
N PRO A 49 -2.88 13.42 -10.07
CA PRO A 49 -4.09 14.18 -9.79
C PRO A 49 -5.11 13.39 -8.98
N TYR A 50 -5.61 13.98 -7.90
CA TYR A 50 -6.54 13.34 -6.98
C TYR A 50 -7.84 14.15 -6.87
N GLU A 51 -8.92 13.59 -7.40
CA GLU A 51 -10.27 14.13 -7.22
C GLU A 51 -10.92 13.51 -5.99
N VAL A 52 -11.43 14.35 -5.09
CA VAL A 52 -12.08 13.89 -3.85
C VAL A 52 -13.50 13.44 -4.16
N ARG A 53 -13.74 12.13 -4.09
CA ARG A 53 -15.08 11.52 -4.04
C ARG A 53 -15.34 11.08 -2.60
N GLY A 54 -15.61 12.07 -1.77
CA GLY A 54 -15.69 11.91 -0.33
C GLY A 54 -17.09 11.60 0.20
N ALA A 55 -17.15 10.84 1.29
CA ALA A 55 -18.36 10.68 2.10
C ALA A 55 -18.05 10.85 3.59
N GLY A 56 -19.06 11.27 4.36
CA GLY A 56 -18.96 11.32 5.81
C GLY A 56 -19.26 9.94 6.42
N THR A 57 -18.47 9.49 7.39
CA THR A 57 -18.80 8.31 8.21
C THR A 57 -18.36 8.51 9.66
N GLN A 58 -19.05 7.86 10.60
CA GLN A 58 -18.65 7.77 11.99
C GLN A 58 -18.09 6.39 12.37
N SER A 59 -18.23 5.39 11.49
CA SER A 59 -17.84 4.00 11.77
C SER A 59 -16.93 3.43 10.67
N VAL A 60 -16.07 2.49 11.06
CA VAL A 60 -15.22 1.73 10.13
C VAL A 60 -16.06 0.76 9.29
N ASP A 61 -17.19 0.28 9.82
CA ASP A 61 -18.08 -0.67 9.15
C ASP A 61 -18.71 -0.09 7.88
N ASP A 62 -18.87 1.24 7.81
CA ASP A 62 -19.41 1.91 6.64
C ASP A 62 -18.40 1.99 5.47
N LEU A 63 -17.09 1.79 5.71
CA LEU A 63 -16.05 2.02 4.70
C LEU A 63 -16.20 1.12 3.47
N GLU A 64 -16.53 -0.16 3.65
CA GLU A 64 -16.75 -1.08 2.52
C GLU A 64 -17.95 -0.64 1.68
N SER A 65 -19.03 -0.21 2.34
CA SER A 65 -20.20 0.29 1.64
C SER A 65 -19.87 1.55 0.84
N LEU A 66 -19.14 2.49 1.42
CA LEU A 66 -18.69 3.71 0.74
C LEU A 66 -17.79 3.40 -0.46
N ALA A 67 -16.84 2.48 -0.31
CA ALA A 67 -15.96 2.05 -1.39
C ALA A 67 -16.75 1.42 -2.56
N ARG A 68 -17.76 0.58 -2.28
CA ARG A 68 -18.66 0.03 -3.31
C ARG A 68 -19.41 1.09 -4.11
N HIS A 69 -19.65 2.26 -3.52
CA HIS A 69 -20.27 3.41 -4.20
C HIS A 69 -19.25 4.37 -4.83
N GLY A 70 -17.97 3.99 -4.87
CA GLY A 70 -16.92 4.76 -5.55
C GLY A 70 -16.26 5.85 -4.71
N ALA A 71 -16.52 5.87 -3.40
CA ALA A 71 -15.83 6.77 -2.49
C ALA A 71 -14.33 6.42 -2.43
N ASN A 72 -13.48 7.45 -2.45
CA ASN A 72 -12.02 7.31 -2.32
C ASN A 72 -11.45 8.06 -1.11
N SER A 73 -12.31 8.79 -0.41
CA SER A 73 -11.99 9.65 0.73
C SER A 73 -13.12 9.54 1.76
N VAL A 74 -12.77 9.66 3.04
CA VAL A 74 -13.77 9.76 4.09
C VAL A 74 -13.49 10.95 5.00
N ARG A 75 -14.55 11.59 5.46
CA ARG A 75 -14.51 12.53 6.59
C ARG A 75 -15.16 11.85 7.78
N ASN A 76 -14.49 11.86 8.92
CA ASN A 76 -15.08 11.45 10.18
C ASN A 76 -15.09 12.60 11.20
N TRP A 77 -15.84 12.41 12.28
CA TRP A 77 -15.86 13.31 13.44
C TRP A 77 -15.25 12.68 14.69
N ALA A 78 -14.71 11.46 14.55
CA ALA A 78 -14.13 10.73 15.66
C ALA A 78 -12.87 11.46 16.17
N VAL A 79 -12.84 11.72 17.48
CA VAL A 79 -11.61 11.97 18.25
C VAL A 79 -11.24 10.64 18.91
N GLY A 80 -10.45 9.83 18.22
CA GLY A 80 -10.01 8.50 18.65
C GLY A 80 -8.59 8.21 18.17
N ASP A 81 -8.05 7.02 18.46
CA ASP A 81 -6.65 6.61 18.24
C ASP A 81 -6.16 6.56 16.77
N GLY A 82 -6.96 7.04 15.82
CA GLY A 82 -6.61 7.07 14.40
C GLY A 82 -6.99 5.82 13.62
N SER A 83 -7.72 4.86 14.20
CA SER A 83 -8.08 3.57 13.57
C SER A 83 -8.99 3.62 12.32
N VAL A 84 -9.16 4.80 11.70
CA VAL A 84 -9.97 5.00 10.49
C VAL A 84 -9.12 5.11 9.22
N LEU A 85 -7.80 5.31 9.34
CA LEU A 85 -6.87 5.34 8.20
C LEU A 85 -5.90 4.15 8.26
N ASP A 86 -5.48 3.68 7.08
CA ASP A 86 -4.52 2.59 6.76
C ASP A 86 -4.05 1.71 7.94
N ARG A 87 -4.42 0.42 7.92
CA ARG A 87 -3.81 -0.62 8.76
C ARG A 87 -2.54 -1.17 8.13
#